data_AF-A0A4Y2NBL6-F1
#
_entry.id   AF-A0A4Y2NBL6-F1
#
_cell.length_a   1.000
_cell.length_b   1.000
_cell.length_c   1.000
_cell.angle_alpha   90.00
_cell.angle_beta   90.00
_cell.angle_gamma   90.00
#
_symmetry.space_group_name_H-M   'P 1'
#
loop_
_entity.id
_entity.type
_entity.pdbx_description
1 polymer ?
#
loop_
_entity_poly.entity_id
_entity_poly.type
_entity_poly.pdbx_seq_one_letter_code
_entity_poly.pdbx_strand_id
1 'polypeptide(L)'
;MTSLNRFSHPLSFNILELHDRLTTKGFTILFCWIPSHVGISGNELAHKLARSATNSLNSPVPVNDNKKYVKSILHSNWQAQWDHKNTNKLQPIKRLIDCWPTLPIRKLDTVLTRLRIGHTRCTHRHLLLGEPAPLCTACQCQMTVLHILIECQQFNHQRIRCFHSSCITLKDINNFLLF
;
A
#
# COMPACT_ATOMS: atom_id res chain seq x y z
N MET A 1 -7.56 -3.74 -36.56
CA MET A 1 -6.27 -3.09 -36.22
C MET A 1 -5.86 -3.50 -34.81
N THR A 2 -5.27 -4.68 -34.68
CA THR A 2 -4.77 -5.22 -33.40
C THR A 2 -3.31 -4.81 -33.23
N SER A 3 -3.00 -4.23 -32.08
CA SER A 3 -1.76 -3.50 -31.79
C SER A 3 -0.48 -4.30 -32.04
N LEU A 4 0.43 -3.73 -32.85
CA LEU A 4 1.81 -4.19 -33.07
C LEU A 4 2.73 -4.02 -31.83
N ASN A 5 2.18 -3.69 -30.65
CA ASN A 5 2.97 -3.38 -29.46
C ASN A 5 3.01 -4.54 -28.45
N ARG A 6 3.06 -5.79 -28.93
CA ARG A 6 3.01 -7.01 -28.08
C ARG A 6 4.38 -7.54 -27.66
N PHE A 7 5.48 -7.01 -28.18
CA PHE A 7 6.84 -7.51 -27.95
C PHE A 7 7.79 -6.42 -27.45
N SER A 8 7.38 -5.64 -26.45
CA SER A 8 8.19 -4.52 -25.94
C SER A 8 9.31 -4.95 -24.98
N HIS A 9 9.34 -6.23 -24.56
CA HIS A 9 10.32 -6.72 -23.59
C HIS A 9 11.49 -7.44 -24.29
N PRO A 10 12.75 -7.03 -24.09
CA PRO A 10 13.91 -7.61 -24.79
C PRO A 10 14.08 -9.12 -24.58
N LEU A 11 13.69 -9.65 -23.41
CA LEU A 11 13.69 -11.10 -23.18
C LEU A 11 12.72 -11.86 -24.10
N SER A 12 11.53 -11.31 -24.37
CA SER A 12 10.57 -11.95 -25.27
C SER A 12 11.11 -12.04 -26.69
N PHE A 13 11.81 -11.00 -27.14
CA PHE A 13 12.48 -11.00 -28.45
C PHE A 13 13.56 -12.08 -28.52
N ASN A 14 14.45 -12.16 -27.53
CA ASN A 14 15.51 -13.17 -27.49
C ASN A 14 14.96 -14.61 -27.49
N ILE A 15 13.85 -14.85 -26.78
CA ILE A 15 13.19 -16.16 -26.77
C ILE A 15 12.65 -16.52 -28.16
N LEU A 16 12.01 -15.57 -28.84
CA LEU A 16 11.47 -15.78 -30.19
C LEU A 16 12.57 -16.03 -31.22
N GLU A 17 13.66 -15.26 -31.17
CA GLU A 17 14.83 -15.45 -32.04
C GLU A 17 15.45 -16.85 -31.84
N LEU A 18 15.61 -17.27 -30.58
CA LEU A 18 16.16 -18.58 -30.25
C LEU A 18 15.22 -19.71 -30.70
N HIS A 19 13.92 -19.53 -30.55
CA HIS A 19 12.90 -20.47 -31.03
C HIS A 19 12.97 -20.62 -32.56
N ASP A 20 13.01 -19.52 -33.29
CA ASP A 20 13.07 -19.53 -34.76
C ASP A 20 14.35 -20.23 -35.26
N ARG A 21 15.50 -19.90 -34.66
CA ARG A 21 16.80 -20.52 -34.98
C ARG A 21 16.83 -22.04 -34.74
N LEU A 22 16.11 -22.53 -33.73
CA LEU A 22 16.03 -23.96 -33.45
C LEU A 22 15.03 -24.65 -34.36
N THR A 23 13.90 -24.00 -34.66
CA THR A 23 12.89 -24.53 -35.57
C THR A 23 13.42 -24.66 -37.00
N THR A 24 14.18 -23.67 -37.48
CA THR A 24 14.86 -23.71 -38.79
C THR A 24 15.91 -24.82 -38.91
N LYS A 25 16.45 -25.30 -37.78
CA LYS A 25 17.33 -26.48 -37.70
C LYS A 25 16.57 -27.81 -37.60
N GLY A 26 15.24 -27.80 -37.66
CA GLY A 26 14.39 -28.99 -37.63
C GLY A 26 14.00 -29.47 -36.23
N PHE A 27 14.26 -28.70 -35.17
CA PHE A 27 13.82 -29.06 -33.82
C PHE A 27 12.33 -28.78 -33.63
N THR A 28 11.60 -29.71 -33.02
CA THR A 28 10.23 -29.48 -32.54
C THR A 28 10.27 -29.01 -31.09
N ILE A 29 9.75 -27.82 -30.82
CA ILE A 29 9.76 -27.20 -29.48
C ILE A 29 8.35 -27.20 -28.91
N LEU A 30 8.21 -27.61 -27.65
CA LEU A 30 6.96 -27.60 -26.89
C LEU A 30 7.14 -26.74 -25.64
N PHE A 31 6.22 -25.81 -25.42
CA PHE A 31 6.18 -24.99 -24.21
C PHE A 31 5.15 -25.56 -23.23
N CYS A 32 5.59 -25.92 -22.03
CA CYS A 32 4.73 -26.40 -20.96
C CYS A 32 4.82 -25.47 -19.75
N TRP A 33 3.67 -25.04 -19.23
CA TRP A 33 3.61 -24.26 -18.00
C TRP A 33 3.57 -25.20 -16.79
N ILE A 34 4.55 -25.07 -15.90
CA ILE A 34 4.63 -25.88 -14.67
C ILE A 34 4.44 -24.95 -13.46
N PRO A 35 3.50 -25.24 -12.55
CA PRO A 35 3.35 -24.47 -11.32
C PRO A 35 4.62 -24.54 -10.46
N SER A 36 4.99 -23.42 -9.84
CA SER A 36 6.16 -23.38 -8.95
C SER A 36 5.88 -24.12 -7.63
N HIS A 37 6.93 -24.70 -7.03
CA HIS A 37 6.93 -25.29 -5.68
C HIS A 37 5.95 -26.46 -5.45
N VAL A 38 5.72 -27.28 -6.48
CA VAL A 38 4.82 -28.44 -6.39
C VAL A 38 5.56 -29.79 -6.21
N GLY A 39 6.85 -29.81 -5.87
CA GLY A 39 7.59 -31.05 -5.62
C GLY A 39 8.15 -31.75 -6.86
N ILE A 40 8.08 -31.15 -8.06
CA ILE A 40 8.64 -31.75 -9.28
C ILE A 40 10.16 -31.57 -9.26
N SER A 41 10.89 -32.68 -9.06
CA SER A 41 12.34 -32.71 -8.87
C SER A 41 13.13 -31.94 -9.94
N GLY A 42 12.77 -32.09 -11.22
CA GLY A 42 13.42 -31.37 -12.33
C GLY A 42 13.19 -29.85 -12.30
N ASN A 43 11.97 -29.41 -11.94
CA ASN A 43 11.65 -27.99 -11.82
C ASN A 43 12.35 -27.36 -10.61
N GLU A 44 12.40 -28.08 -9.48
CA GLU A 44 13.11 -27.63 -8.29
C GLU A 44 14.62 -27.54 -8.51
N LEU A 45 15.20 -28.51 -9.22
CA LEU A 45 16.61 -28.49 -9.60
C LEU A 45 16.91 -27.30 -10.52
N ALA A 46 16.10 -27.07 -11.56
CA ALA A 46 16.26 -25.93 -12.46
C ALA A 46 16.19 -24.59 -11.69
N HIS A 47 15.23 -24.46 -10.77
CA HIS A 47 15.09 -23.27 -9.93
C HIS A 47 16.29 -23.08 -8.98
N LYS A 48 16.80 -24.15 -8.37
CA LYS A 48 18.01 -24.12 -7.54
C LYS A 48 19.23 -23.67 -8.33
N LEU A 49 19.41 -24.21 -9.54
CA LEU A 49 20.51 -23.86 -10.44
C LEU A 49 20.45 -22.39 -10.87
N ALA A 50 19.28 -21.92 -11.33
CA ALA A 50 19.07 -20.52 -11.68
C ALA A 50 19.38 -19.57 -10.51
N ARG A 51 18.95 -19.92 -9.29
CA ARG A 51 19.26 -19.15 -8.08
C ARG A 51 20.75 -19.15 -7.76
N SER A 52 21.44 -20.28 -7.93
CA SER A 52 22.89 -20.35 -7.72
C SER A 52 23.69 -19.54 -8.75
N ALA A 53 23.23 -19.48 -10.00
CA ALA A 53 23.86 -18.69 -11.07
C ALA A 53 23.77 -17.17 -10.81
N THR A 54 22.80 -16.73 -10.00
CA THR A 54 22.63 -15.31 -9.63
C THR A 54 23.68 -14.85 -8.59
N ASN A 55 24.34 -15.78 -7.90
CA ASN A 55 25.35 -15.45 -6.88
C ASN A 55 26.72 -15.05 -7.46
N SER A 56 26.90 -15.06 -8.79
CA SER A 56 28.18 -14.71 -9.44
C SER A 56 28.42 -13.20 -9.61
N LEU A 57 27.59 -12.35 -9.03
CA LEU A 57 27.90 -10.94 -8.89
C LEU A 57 28.99 -10.82 -7.82
N ASN A 58 30.25 -10.91 -8.25
CA ASN A 58 31.44 -10.54 -7.47
C ASN A 58 31.42 -9.03 -7.20
N SER A 59 30.38 -8.55 -6.53
CA SER A 59 30.33 -7.21 -6.00
C SER A 59 31.12 -7.20 -4.69
N PRO A 60 31.99 -6.21 -4.47
CA PRO A 60 32.67 -6.05 -3.18
C PRO A 60 31.69 -5.82 -2.01
N VAL A 61 30.42 -5.52 -2.31
CA VAL A 61 29.36 -5.26 -1.34
C VAL A 61 28.26 -6.32 -1.47
N PRO A 62 27.82 -6.95 -0.37
CA PRO A 62 26.70 -7.89 -0.40
C PRO A 62 25.45 -7.25 -1.03
N VAL A 63 24.78 -7.99 -1.92
CA VAL A 63 23.56 -7.53 -2.60
C VAL A 63 22.47 -7.07 -1.62
N ASN A 64 22.40 -7.67 -0.44
CA ASN A 64 21.44 -7.28 0.61
C ASN A 64 21.71 -5.87 1.16
N ASP A 65 22.96 -5.44 1.22
CA ASP A 65 23.31 -4.10 1.69
C ASP A 65 22.96 -3.05 0.64
N ASN A 66 23.23 -3.35 -0.64
CA ASN A 66 22.76 -2.54 -1.76
C ASN A 66 21.23 -2.42 -1.76
N LYS A 67 20.49 -3.53 -1.54
CA LYS A 67 19.03 -3.50 -1.43
C LYS A 67 18.55 -2.63 -0.28
N LYS A 68 19.18 -2.73 0.90
CA LYS A 68 18.85 -1.89 2.06
C LYS A 68 19.09 -0.42 1.77
N TYR A 69 20.22 -0.09 1.15
CA TYR A 69 20.59 1.27 0.79
C TYR A 69 19.62 1.87 -0.25
N VAL A 70 19.32 1.12 -1.31
CA VAL A 70 18.32 1.57 -2.31
C VAL A 70 16.95 1.76 -1.64
N LYS A 71 16.54 0.83 -0.77
CA LYS A 71 15.28 0.94 -0.04
C LYS A 71 15.25 2.17 0.87
N SER A 72 16.35 2.52 1.53
CA SER A 72 16.41 3.71 2.38
C SER A 72 16.32 4.99 1.56
N ILE A 73 17.00 5.08 0.41
CA ILE A 73 16.87 6.23 -0.51
C ILE A 73 15.42 6.38 -0.98
N LEU A 74 14.80 5.28 -1.44
CA LEU A 74 13.42 5.30 -1.91
C LEU A 74 12.45 5.72 -0.80
N HIS A 75 12.65 5.21 0.43
CA HIS A 75 11.83 5.57 1.58
C HIS A 75 12.00 7.05 1.95
N SER A 76 13.22 7.57 2.00
CA SER A 76 13.50 8.99 2.26
C SER A 76 12.88 9.90 1.20
N ASN A 77 12.99 9.54 -0.09
CA ASN A 77 12.37 10.30 -1.17
C ASN A 77 10.84 10.27 -1.06
N TRP A 78 10.27 9.13 -0.69
CA TRP A 78 8.83 9.02 -0.50
C TRP A 78 8.37 9.86 0.70
N GLN A 79 9.09 9.82 1.81
CA GLN A 79 8.84 10.65 3.00
C GLN A 79 8.89 12.13 2.65
N ALA A 80 9.91 12.58 1.91
CA ALA A 80 10.01 13.96 1.45
C ALA A 80 8.80 14.36 0.60
N GLN A 81 8.37 13.52 -0.35
CA GLN A 81 7.16 13.79 -1.15
C GLN A 81 5.89 13.86 -0.29
N TRP A 82 5.79 13.01 0.73
CA TRP A 82 4.66 13.01 1.66
C TRP A 82 4.61 14.29 2.49
N ASP A 83 5.75 14.75 2.99
CA ASP A 83 5.85 15.96 3.80
C ASP A 83 5.47 17.22 3.01
N HIS A 84 5.74 17.25 1.70
CA HIS A 84 5.38 18.37 0.82
C HIS A 84 3.93 18.33 0.32
N LYS A 85 3.16 17.27 0.61
CA LYS A 85 1.80 17.11 0.11
C LYS A 85 0.77 17.78 1.04
N ASN A 86 0.64 19.09 0.90
CA ASN A 86 -0.16 19.95 1.79
C ASN A 86 -1.69 19.68 1.80
N THR A 87 -2.22 18.96 0.81
CA THR A 87 -3.67 18.70 0.68
C THR A 87 -4.11 17.37 1.27
N ASN A 88 -3.20 16.60 1.88
CA ASN A 88 -3.52 15.27 2.34
C ASN A 88 -4.13 15.27 3.74
N LYS A 89 -5.41 14.89 3.84
CA LYS A 89 -6.15 14.73 5.11
C LYS A 89 -5.47 13.77 6.10
N LEU A 90 -4.63 12.84 5.61
CA LEU A 90 -3.90 11.88 6.44
C LEU A 90 -2.57 12.41 6.99
N GLN A 91 -2.00 13.48 6.44
CA GLN A 91 -0.69 13.98 6.87
C GLN A 91 -0.68 14.41 8.35
N PRO A 92 -1.71 15.11 8.89
CA PRO A 92 -1.76 15.46 10.30
C PRO A 92 -1.83 14.23 11.23
N ILE A 93 -2.38 13.13 10.72
CA ILE A 93 -2.56 11.87 11.44
C ILE A 93 -1.29 11.01 11.33
N LYS A 94 -0.64 11.03 10.17
CA LYS A 94 0.50 10.19 9.79
C LYS A 94 1.64 11.04 9.27
N ARG A 95 2.58 11.35 10.15
CA ARG A 95 3.81 12.04 9.74
C ARG A 95 4.77 11.10 9.02
N LEU A 96 5.00 9.90 9.58
CA LEU A 96 5.93 8.92 9.02
C LEU A 96 5.23 7.90 8.13
N ILE A 97 5.79 7.67 6.93
CA ILE A 97 5.35 6.64 5.98
C ILE A 97 5.81 5.25 6.44
N ASP A 98 5.21 4.78 7.52
CA ASP A 98 5.38 3.41 8.00
C ASP A 98 4.09 2.62 7.92
N CYS A 99 4.16 1.31 8.14
CA CYS A 99 2.95 0.52 8.32
C CYS A 99 2.22 0.98 9.59
N TRP A 100 0.89 1.07 9.52
CA TRP A 100 0.11 1.21 10.75
C TRP A 100 0.15 -0.11 11.52
N PRO A 101 0.16 -0.06 12.87
CA PRO A 101 -0.07 -1.26 13.64
C PRO A 101 -1.46 -1.80 13.31
N THR A 102 -1.54 -3.10 13.09
CA THR A 102 -2.81 -3.81 12.84
C THR A 102 -3.40 -4.21 14.18
N LEU A 103 -4.71 -4.04 14.31
CA LEU A 103 -5.43 -4.54 15.49
C LEU A 103 -5.81 -6.01 15.29
N PRO A 104 -5.76 -6.84 16.34
CA PRO A 104 -6.09 -8.27 16.23
C PRO A 104 -7.56 -8.48 15.84
N ILE A 105 -8.43 -7.52 16.15
CA ILE A 105 -9.86 -7.57 15.85
C ILE A 105 -10.13 -6.80 14.54
N ARG A 106 -10.42 -7.54 13.47
CA ARG A 106 -10.71 -6.99 12.13
C ARG A 106 -11.76 -5.87 12.12
N LYS A 107 -12.83 -6.03 12.90
CA LYS A 107 -13.92 -5.04 12.97
C LYS A 107 -13.41 -3.69 13.49
N LEU A 108 -12.55 -3.74 14.50
CA LEU A 108 -11.97 -2.57 15.14
C LEU A 108 -10.94 -1.90 14.23
N ASP A 109 -10.09 -2.69 13.59
CA ASP A 109 -9.11 -2.21 12.60
C ASP A 109 -9.80 -1.49 11.42
N THR A 110 -10.94 -2.02 10.98
CA THR A 110 -11.77 -1.41 9.93
C THR A 110 -12.36 -0.07 10.38
N VAL A 111 -12.89 0.00 11.61
CA VAL A 111 -13.44 1.25 12.17
C VAL A 111 -12.34 2.29 12.30
N LEU A 112 -11.18 1.93 12.86
CA LEU A 112 -10.06 2.84 13.02
C LEU A 112 -9.54 3.35 11.68
N THR A 113 -9.37 2.46 10.70
CA THR A 113 -8.94 2.83 9.35
C THR A 113 -9.92 3.83 8.72
N ARG A 114 -11.23 3.59 8.83
CA ARG A 114 -12.27 4.51 8.35
C ARG A 114 -12.21 5.86 9.05
N LEU A 115 -12.05 5.89 10.37
CA LEU A 115 -11.89 7.13 11.12
C LEU A 115 -10.65 7.93 10.66
N ARG A 116 -9.51 7.26 10.45
CA ARG A 116 -8.26 7.89 9.96
C ARG A 116 -8.45 8.56 8.59
N ILE A 117 -9.16 7.92 7.66
CA ILE A 117 -9.46 8.51 6.34
C ILE A 117 -10.69 9.43 6.36
N GLY A 118 -11.24 9.75 7.53
CA GLY A 118 -12.38 10.65 7.70
C GLY A 118 -13.73 10.07 7.28
N HIS A 119 -13.84 8.76 7.08
CA HIS A 119 -15.02 8.08 6.57
C HIS A 119 -15.98 7.66 7.68
N THR A 120 -17.13 8.32 7.74
CA THR A 120 -18.28 7.91 8.54
C THR A 120 -19.54 8.12 7.73
N ARG A 121 -20.67 7.55 8.18
CA ARG A 121 -21.97 7.84 7.55
C ARG A 121 -22.26 9.34 7.52
N CYS A 122 -21.99 10.04 8.62
CA CYS A 122 -22.19 11.49 8.74
C CYS A 122 -21.35 12.28 7.72
N THR A 123 -20.07 11.93 7.58
CA THR A 123 -19.13 12.75 6.79
C THR A 123 -19.09 12.39 5.30
N HIS A 124 -19.53 11.20 4.89
CA HIS A 124 -19.37 10.71 3.50
C HIS A 124 -20.68 10.33 2.80
N ARG A 125 -21.81 10.22 3.50
CA ARG A 125 -23.10 9.88 2.86
C ARG A 125 -23.47 10.84 1.73
N HIS A 126 -23.19 12.13 1.90
CA HIS A 126 -23.52 13.15 0.90
C HIS A 126 -22.86 12.88 -0.46
N LEU A 127 -21.64 12.30 -0.49
CA LEU A 127 -20.95 11.92 -1.73
C LEU A 127 -21.68 10.80 -2.48
N LEU A 128 -22.27 9.86 -1.74
CA LEU A 128 -23.04 8.76 -2.33
C LEU A 128 -24.39 9.22 -2.87
N LEU A 129 -24.96 10.26 -2.27
CA LEU A 129 -26.27 10.81 -2.65
C LEU A 129 -26.19 12.03 -3.59
N GLY A 130 -24.98 12.54 -3.86
CA GLY A 130 -24.80 13.79 -4.63
C GLY A 130 -25.31 15.04 -3.89
N GLU A 131 -25.42 14.97 -2.56
CA GLU A 131 -25.90 16.05 -1.71
C GLU A 131 -24.74 16.99 -1.29
N PRO A 132 -25.03 18.23 -0.87
CA PRO A 132 -24.01 19.10 -0.27
C PRO A 132 -23.43 18.49 1.01
N ALA A 133 -22.15 18.79 1.27
CA ALA A 133 -21.51 18.34 2.49
C ALA A 133 -22.24 18.89 3.72
N PRO A 134 -22.54 18.05 4.74
CA PRO A 134 -23.25 18.52 5.92
C PRO A 134 -22.41 19.52 6.69
N LEU A 135 -23.05 20.57 7.21
CA LEU A 135 -22.43 21.59 8.05
C LEU A 135 -22.74 21.33 9.53
N CYS A 136 -21.81 21.71 10.40
CA CYS A 136 -22.05 21.76 11.83
C CYS A 136 -23.00 22.92 12.15
N THR A 137 -24.09 22.64 12.88
CA THR A 137 -25.10 23.65 13.23
C THR A 137 -24.57 24.76 14.13
N ALA A 138 -23.62 24.47 15.03
CA ALA A 138 -22.97 25.52 15.84
C ALA A 138 -21.86 26.25 15.11
N CYS A 139 -20.97 25.50 14.46
CA CYS A 139 -19.72 26.07 13.94
C CYS A 139 -19.82 26.57 12.51
N GLN A 140 -20.90 26.21 11.80
CA GLN A 140 -21.15 26.55 10.39
C GLN A 140 -20.01 26.14 9.43
N CYS A 141 -19.18 25.18 9.85
CA CYS A 141 -18.11 24.59 9.05
C CYS A 141 -18.48 23.18 8.58
N GLN A 142 -17.76 22.69 7.59
CA GLN A 142 -17.98 21.34 7.06
C GLN A 142 -17.78 20.27 8.13
N MET A 143 -18.73 19.34 8.21
CA MET A 143 -18.67 18.23 9.15
C MET A 143 -17.56 17.23 8.75
N THR A 144 -16.56 17.09 9.60
CA THR A 144 -15.45 16.14 9.43
C THR A 144 -15.28 15.28 10.68
N VAL A 145 -14.57 14.14 10.56
CA VAL A 145 -14.25 13.29 11.72
C VAL A 145 -13.40 14.07 12.74
N LEU A 146 -12.46 14.90 12.27
CA LEU A 146 -11.65 15.77 13.11
C LEU A 146 -12.52 16.76 13.89
N HIS A 147 -13.49 17.37 13.20
CA HIS A 147 -14.41 18.31 13.81
C HIS A 147 -15.24 17.67 14.94
N ILE A 148 -15.76 16.46 14.70
CA ILE A 148 -16.57 15.73 15.69
C ILE A 148 -15.71 15.30 16.88
N LEU A 149 -14.55 14.67 16.60
CA LEU A 149 -13.75 14.00 17.62
C LEU A 149 -12.77 14.91 18.35
N ILE A 150 -12.49 16.12 17.86
CA ILE A 150 -11.45 16.99 18.43
C ILE A 150 -11.91 18.44 18.59
N GLU A 151 -12.45 19.07 17.54
CA GLU A 151 -12.54 20.53 17.49
C GLU A 151 -13.83 21.12 18.07
N CYS A 152 -14.98 20.49 17.78
CA CYS A 152 -16.28 21.10 18.04
C CYS A 152 -16.64 21.06 19.52
N GLN A 153 -17.04 22.20 20.09
CA GLN A 153 -17.48 22.29 21.49
C GLN A 153 -18.81 21.57 21.75
N GLN A 154 -19.71 21.50 20.76
CA GLN A 154 -21.00 20.81 20.93
C GLN A 154 -20.85 19.31 21.18
N PHE A 155 -19.76 18.70 20.69
CA PHE A 155 -19.48 17.27 20.88
C PHE A 155 -18.65 16.98 22.14
N ASN A 156 -18.33 18.00 22.96
CA ASN A 156 -17.42 17.83 24.09
C ASN A 156 -17.98 16.87 25.16
N HIS A 157 -19.28 16.95 25.45
CA HIS A 157 -19.91 16.07 26.43
C HIS A 157 -19.86 14.59 25.97
N GLN A 158 -20.07 14.34 24.68
CA GLN A 158 -19.95 13.02 24.08
C GLN A 158 -18.51 12.51 24.13
N ARG A 159 -17.53 13.39 23.89
CA ARG A 159 -16.11 13.03 24.01
C ARG A 159 -15.73 12.61 25.42
N ILE A 160 -16.14 13.39 26.42
CA ILE A 160 -15.91 13.04 27.84
C ILE A 160 -16.61 11.73 28.18
N ARG A 161 -17.84 11.52 27.72
CA ARG A 161 -18.57 10.27 27.98
C ARG A 161 -17.92 9.03 27.35
N CYS A 162 -17.41 9.15 26.13
CA CYS A 162 -16.86 8.01 25.39
C CYS A 162 -15.38 7.75 25.64
N PHE A 163 -14.60 8.79 25.93
CA PHE A 163 -13.13 8.72 26.03
C PHE A 163 -12.60 9.19 27.39
N HIS A 164 -13.49 9.60 28.31
CA HIS A 164 -13.13 10.16 29.62
C HIS A 164 -12.22 11.40 29.55
N SER A 165 -12.17 12.08 28.40
CA SER A 165 -11.39 13.30 28.19
C SER A 165 -12.12 14.30 27.30
N SER A 166 -11.95 15.58 27.61
CA SER A 166 -12.41 16.71 26.78
C SER A 166 -11.42 17.06 25.66
N CYS A 167 -10.15 16.70 25.84
CA CYS A 167 -9.06 16.93 24.90
C CYS A 167 -8.56 15.59 24.38
N ILE A 168 -8.84 15.32 23.11
CA ILE A 168 -8.45 14.07 22.43
C ILE A 168 -7.59 14.47 21.25
N THR A 169 -6.42 13.85 21.11
CA THR A 169 -5.61 13.96 19.91
C THR A 169 -5.88 12.80 18.97
N LEU A 170 -5.53 12.97 17.69
CA LEU A 170 -5.56 11.89 16.71
C LEU A 170 -4.67 10.69 17.12
N LYS A 171 -3.64 10.92 17.93
CA LYS A 171 -2.81 9.85 18.49
C LYS A 171 -3.58 9.05 19.53
N ASP A 172 -4.37 9.72 20.37
CA ASP A 172 -5.12 9.06 21.44
C ASP A 172 -6.21 8.14 20.88
N ILE A 173 -6.82 8.51 19.74
CA ILE A 173 -7.80 7.66 19.03
C ILE A 173 -7.20 6.29 18.63
N ASN A 174 -5.89 6.23 18.33
CA ASN A 174 -5.23 4.96 18.03
C ASN A 174 -5.03 4.09 19.29
N ASN A 175 -4.97 4.69 20.47
CA ASN A 175 -4.72 4.02 21.74
C ASN A 175 -6.01 3.59 22.45
N PHE A 176 -7.10 4.36 22.30
CA PHE A 176 -8.38 4.07 22.97
C PHE A 176 -9.12 2.84 22.45
N LEU A 177 -8.76 2.32 21.27
CA LEU A 177 -9.36 1.11 20.73
C LEU A 177 -8.63 -0.17 21.14
N LEU A 178 -7.57 -0.08 21.96
CA LEU A 178 -6.83 -1.26 22.43
C LEU A 178 -7.37 -1.87 23.74
N PHE A 179 -8.47 -1.33 24.28
CA PHE A 179 -9.20 -1.85 25.44
C PHE A 179 -10.69 -1.99 25.12
#